data_AF-A0A9W6V411-F1
#
_entry.id   AF-A0A9W6V411-F1
#
_cell.length_a   1.000
_cell.length_b   1.000
_cell.length_c   1.000
_cell.angle_alpha   90.00
_cell.angle_beta   90.00
_cell.angle_gamma   90.00
#
_symmetry.space_group_name_H-M   'P 1'
#
loop_
_entity.id
_entity.type
_entity.pdbx_description
1 polymer ?
#
loop_
_entity_poly.entity_id
_entity_poly.type
_entity_poly.pdbx_seq_one_letter_code
_entity_poly.pdbx_strand_id
1 'polypeptide(L)'
;MPSTEQDRERAQSIDSLRSIWAAGGQPQPVPPWYRRVTRRQAGATAACLAVLLLAYLAIRSVDSEVTQHRVALPTELAGLPRAAEDQDLRTLRSEYEAQQSRRYALRAVQVQGYGRPGATGLRESELLAVAMEGSFPDAAQAATAMLGGYSPTGGSLRDGTPVAGMQTYAPGPLGGTIACATVGEPDSASAVCAWADGSTLGALVDRTGELTAEQLADRTRQLRALTEQPA
;
A
#
# COMPACT_ATOMS: atom_id res chain seq x y z
N MET A 1 58.75 19.93 -3.46
CA MET A 1 58.88 21.15 -2.62
C MET A 1 57.67 22.05 -2.84
N PRO A 2 56.69 22.06 -1.93
CA PRO A 2 55.71 23.13 -1.81
C PRO A 2 55.52 23.53 -0.32
N SER A 3 56.09 24.65 0.13
CA SER A 3 55.91 25.10 1.52
C SER A 3 55.90 26.62 1.72
N THR A 4 55.67 27.43 0.68
CA THR A 4 55.85 28.89 0.78
C THR A 4 54.56 29.70 0.87
N GLU A 5 53.41 29.15 0.48
CA GLU A 5 52.13 29.87 0.50
C GLU A 5 51.38 29.72 1.83
N GLN A 6 51.34 28.49 2.37
CA GLN A 6 50.62 28.18 3.60
C GLN A 6 51.21 28.85 4.86
N ASP A 7 52.53 29.06 4.88
CA ASP A 7 53.21 29.76 5.97
C ASP A 7 52.98 31.28 5.94
N ARG A 8 52.70 31.87 4.76
CA ARG A 8 52.38 33.29 4.61
C ARG A 8 50.98 33.62 5.11
N GLU A 9 49.98 32.78 4.80
CA GLU A 9 48.61 32.97 5.30
C GLU A 9 48.53 32.82 6.82
N ARG A 10 49.29 31.87 7.39
CA ARG A 10 49.37 31.69 8.85
C ARG A 10 49.95 32.91 9.55
N ALA A 11 51.03 33.49 9.01
CA ALA A 11 51.65 34.68 9.58
C ALA A 11 50.69 35.89 9.57
N GLN A 12 49.93 36.09 8.50
CA GLN A 12 48.94 37.17 8.41
C GLN A 12 47.76 37.00 9.38
N SER A 13 47.36 35.75 9.66
CA SER A 13 46.29 35.46 10.63
C SER A 13 46.70 35.73 12.09
N ILE A 14 47.98 35.55 12.43
CA ILE A 14 48.48 35.76 13.80
C ILE A 14 48.65 37.25 14.08
N ASP A 15 49.11 38.04 13.11
CA ASP A 15 49.21 39.49 13.24
C ASP A 15 47.84 40.19 13.29
N SER A 16 46.83 39.67 12.58
CA SER A 16 45.46 40.20 12.66
C SER A 16 44.79 39.92 14.01
N LEU A 17 45.10 38.78 14.64
CA LEU A 17 44.60 38.48 15.98
C LEU A 17 45.30 39.35 17.03
N ARG A 18 46.62 39.57 16.92
CA ARG A 18 47.35 40.46 17.85
C ARG A 18 46.91 41.91 17.77
N SER A 19 46.53 42.42 16.60
CA SER A 19 46.01 43.78 16.46
C SER A 19 44.63 43.98 17.09
N ILE A 20 43.79 42.93 17.10
CA ILE A 20 42.47 42.95 17.77
C ILE A 20 42.63 43.00 19.30
N TRP A 21 43.63 42.31 19.87
CA TRP A 21 43.90 42.35 21.31
C TRP A 21 44.60 43.64 21.77
N ALA A 22 45.44 44.24 20.92
CA ALA A 22 46.11 45.51 21.23
C ALA A 22 45.16 46.73 21.26
N ALA A 23 43.98 46.62 20.63
CA ALA A 23 43.03 47.72 20.51
C ALA A 23 42.09 47.91 21.73
N GLY A 24 42.18 47.06 22.77
CA GLY A 24 41.43 47.26 24.02
C GLY A 24 39.90 47.30 23.90
N GLY A 25 39.35 46.85 22.77
CA GLY A 25 37.90 46.83 22.55
C GLY A 25 37.24 45.75 23.39
N GLN A 26 36.36 46.13 24.32
CA GLN A 26 35.50 45.18 25.02
C GLN A 26 34.75 44.32 23.97
N PRO A 27 34.68 42.99 24.13
CA PRO A 27 33.94 42.14 23.21
C PRO A 27 32.48 42.61 23.21
N GLN A 28 31.99 43.07 22.06
CA GLN A 28 30.57 43.37 21.91
C GLN A 28 29.76 42.10 22.23
N PRO A 29 28.72 42.18 23.06
CA PRO A 29 27.89 41.00 23.34
C PRO A 29 27.26 40.54 22.03
N VAL A 30 27.58 39.30 21.62
CA VAL A 30 26.96 38.66 20.45
C VAL A 30 25.45 38.66 20.70
N PRO A 31 24.63 39.34 19.88
CA PRO A 31 23.20 39.37 20.12
C PRO A 31 22.65 37.94 20.04
N PRO A 32 21.77 37.54 20.97
CA PRO A 32 21.29 36.17 21.04
C PRO A 32 20.61 35.76 19.73
N TRP A 33 21.05 34.66 19.15
CA TRP A 33 20.58 34.12 17.86
C TRP A 33 19.04 33.93 17.80
N TYR A 34 18.38 33.71 18.94
CA TYR A 34 16.93 33.55 19.04
C TYR A 34 16.13 34.85 18.79
N ARG A 35 16.75 36.04 18.84
CA ARG A 35 16.06 37.32 18.57
C ARG A 35 15.85 37.61 17.07
N ARG A 36 16.40 36.78 16.17
CA ARG A 36 16.20 36.93 14.71
C ARG A 36 14.94 36.26 14.20
N VAL A 37 14.22 35.49 15.03
CA VAL A 37 12.94 34.92 14.65
C VAL A 37 11.89 36.02 14.67
N THR A 38 11.57 36.55 13.50
CA THR A 38 10.52 37.58 13.37
C THR A 38 9.16 36.96 13.68
N ARG A 39 8.22 37.72 14.28
CA ARG A 39 6.84 37.24 14.54
C ARG A 39 6.17 36.64 13.30
N ARG A 40 6.58 37.08 12.10
CA ARG A 40 6.14 36.53 10.81
C ARG A 40 6.62 35.10 10.57
N GLN A 41 7.85 34.76 10.95
CA GLN A 41 8.39 33.39 10.85
C GLN A 41 7.73 32.44 11.86
N ALA A 42 7.44 32.92 13.08
CA ALA A 42 6.69 32.15 14.06
C ALA A 42 5.23 31.93 13.63
N GLY A 43 4.61 32.95 13.01
CA GLY A 43 3.27 32.83 12.44
C GLY A 43 3.23 31.85 11.26
N ALA A 44 4.24 31.86 10.39
CA ALA A 44 4.33 30.95 9.25
C ALA A 44 4.51 29.48 9.69
N THR A 45 5.36 29.21 10.68
CA THR A 45 5.54 27.84 11.20
C THR A 45 4.30 27.34 11.94
N ALA A 46 3.67 28.19 12.75
CA ALA A 46 2.39 27.85 13.39
C ALA A 46 1.28 27.57 12.36
N ALA A 47 1.19 28.36 11.30
CA ALA A 47 0.23 28.13 10.21
C ALA A 47 0.51 26.82 9.47
N CYS A 48 1.76 26.52 9.13
CA CYS A 48 2.12 25.23 8.52
C CYS A 48 1.78 24.04 9.43
N LEU A 49 2.09 24.14 10.73
CA LEU A 49 1.74 23.08 11.69
C LEU A 49 0.23 22.92 11.83
N ALA A 50 -0.52 24.02 11.85
CA ALA A 50 -1.98 23.97 11.89
C ALA A 50 -2.57 23.32 10.63
N VAL A 51 -2.05 23.63 9.45
CA VAL A 51 -2.46 22.99 8.19
C VAL A 51 -2.12 21.51 8.17
N LEU A 52 -0.91 21.13 8.62
CA LEU A 52 -0.52 19.72 8.73
C LEU A 52 -1.40 18.96 9.74
N LEU A 53 -1.72 19.59 10.88
CA LEU A 53 -2.61 19.00 11.89
C LEU A 53 -4.03 18.84 11.35
N LEU A 54 -4.55 19.84 10.64
CA LEU A 54 -5.87 19.78 10.01
C LEU A 54 -5.92 18.71 8.91
N ALA A 55 -4.87 18.62 8.07
CA ALA A 55 -4.75 17.56 7.07
C ALA A 55 -4.69 16.17 7.74
N TYR A 56 -3.92 16.03 8.81
CA TYR A 56 -3.86 14.79 9.60
C TYR A 56 -5.21 14.41 10.21
N LEU A 57 -5.93 15.37 10.79
CA LEU A 57 -7.26 15.15 11.37
C LEU A 57 -8.30 14.82 10.30
N ALA A 58 -8.25 15.46 9.13
CA ALA A 58 -9.15 15.16 8.01
C ALA A 58 -8.92 13.74 7.45
N ILE A 59 -7.66 13.29 7.39
CA ILE A 59 -7.34 11.90 7.02
C ILE A 59 -7.87 10.93 8.10
N ARG A 60 -7.65 11.25 9.37
CA ARG A 60 -8.13 10.44 10.51
C ARG A 60 -9.66 10.37 10.61
N SER A 61 -10.38 11.43 10.28
CA SER A 61 -11.84 11.45 10.36
C SER A 61 -12.50 10.53 9.34
N VAL A 62 -11.90 10.42 8.14
CA VAL A 62 -12.33 9.45 7.12
C VAL A 62 -12.03 8.02 7.58
N ASP A 63 -10.90 7.81 8.26
CA ASP A 63 -10.50 6.51 8.81
C ASP A 63 -11.41 6.03 9.97
N SER A 64 -12.02 6.96 10.73
CA SER A 64 -12.90 6.62 11.86
C SER A 64 -14.30 6.13 11.49
N GLU A 65 -14.74 6.27 10.23
CA GLU A 65 -16.01 5.70 9.75
C GLU A 65 -15.84 4.28 9.18
N VAL A 66 -14.60 3.82 8.97
CA VAL A 66 -14.32 2.49 8.42
C VAL A 66 -14.23 1.47 9.56
N THR A 67 -15.20 0.56 9.63
CA THR A 67 -15.09 -0.64 10.49
C THR A 67 -13.81 -1.38 10.11
N GLN A 68 -12.88 -1.49 11.05
CA GLN A 68 -11.65 -2.24 10.81
C GLN A 68 -11.97 -3.73 10.81
N HIS A 69 -11.64 -4.41 9.71
CA HIS A 69 -11.69 -5.86 9.64
C HIS A 69 -10.28 -6.47 9.72
N ARG A 70 -10.20 -7.60 10.41
CA ARG A 70 -9.09 -8.54 10.33
C ARG A 70 -9.38 -9.57 9.26
N VAL A 71 -8.35 -9.97 8.53
CA VAL A 71 -8.39 -11.00 7.50
C VAL A 71 -7.85 -12.28 8.08
N ALA A 72 -8.64 -13.35 8.03
CA ALA A 72 -8.16 -14.70 8.27
C ALA A 72 -8.77 -15.62 7.22
N LEU A 73 -7.99 -16.03 6.21
CA LEU A 73 -8.51 -16.92 5.18
C LEU A 73 -9.05 -18.21 5.83
N PRO A 74 -10.15 -18.83 5.37
CA PRO A 74 -10.71 -20.03 5.99
C PRO A 74 -9.86 -21.29 5.71
N THR A 75 -10.07 -22.37 6.47
CA THR A 75 -9.41 -23.68 6.25
C THR A 75 -9.97 -24.45 5.06
N GLU A 76 -11.18 -24.09 4.64
CA GLU A 76 -11.86 -24.62 3.47
C GLU A 76 -12.62 -23.50 2.77
N LEU A 77 -12.75 -23.60 1.45
CA LEU A 77 -13.58 -22.71 0.65
C LEU A 77 -14.30 -23.56 -0.38
N ALA A 78 -15.62 -23.42 -0.48
CA ALA A 78 -16.41 -24.16 -1.48
C ALA A 78 -16.30 -25.70 -1.40
N GLY A 79 -15.97 -26.26 -0.23
CA GLY A 79 -15.71 -27.70 -0.07
C GLY A 79 -14.30 -28.13 -0.50
N LEU A 80 -13.44 -27.19 -0.90
CA LEU A 80 -12.04 -27.42 -1.19
C LEU A 80 -11.20 -27.12 0.06
N PRO A 81 -10.44 -28.09 0.60
CA PRO A 81 -9.48 -27.81 1.65
C PRO A 81 -8.36 -26.88 1.15
N ARG A 82 -7.70 -26.23 2.09
CA ARG A 82 -6.44 -25.52 1.81
C ARG A 82 -5.42 -26.46 1.18
N ALA A 83 -4.81 -26.01 0.10
CA ALA A 83 -3.60 -26.62 -0.43
C ALA A 83 -2.44 -26.40 0.55
N ALA A 84 -1.56 -27.39 0.67
CA ALA A 84 -0.34 -27.28 1.45
C ALA A 84 0.54 -26.15 0.89
N GLU A 85 1.16 -25.36 1.77
CA GLU A 85 1.99 -24.24 1.34
C GLU A 85 3.30 -24.72 0.71
N ASP A 86 3.65 -24.13 -0.45
CA ASP A 86 4.90 -24.38 -1.15
C ASP A 86 5.71 -23.09 -1.39
N GLN A 87 6.78 -23.18 -2.17
CA GLN A 87 7.60 -22.01 -2.50
C GLN A 87 6.86 -21.00 -3.40
N ASP A 88 6.00 -21.46 -4.32
CA ASP A 88 5.31 -20.60 -5.27
C ASP A 88 4.28 -19.71 -4.55
N LEU A 89 3.48 -20.26 -3.63
CA LEU A 89 2.53 -19.48 -2.82
C LEU A 89 3.23 -18.45 -1.92
N ARG A 90 4.39 -18.79 -1.35
CA ARG A 90 5.19 -17.84 -0.55
C ARG A 90 5.77 -16.72 -1.40
N THR A 91 6.27 -17.05 -2.59
CA THR A 91 6.77 -16.07 -3.55
C THR A 91 5.65 -15.11 -3.94
N LEU A 92 4.48 -15.64 -4.30
CA LEU A 92 3.32 -14.84 -4.67
C LEU A 92 2.88 -13.90 -3.54
N ARG A 93 2.89 -14.36 -2.28
CA ARG A 93 2.62 -13.51 -1.11
C ARG A 93 3.59 -12.33 -1.04
N SER A 94 4.89 -12.59 -1.18
CA SER A 94 5.91 -11.54 -1.14
C SER A 94 5.79 -10.54 -2.30
N GLU A 95 5.36 -11.00 -3.47
CA GLU A 95 5.12 -10.14 -4.64
C GLU A 95 3.92 -9.22 -4.42
N TYR A 96 2.80 -9.75 -3.93
CA TYR A 96 1.63 -8.93 -3.58
C TYR A 96 1.98 -7.89 -2.51
N GLU A 97 2.69 -8.29 -1.46
CA GLU A 97 3.14 -7.38 -0.41
C GLU A 97 4.04 -6.27 -0.97
N ALA A 98 5.05 -6.63 -1.78
CA ALA A 98 5.98 -5.67 -2.38
C ALA A 98 5.30 -4.73 -3.41
N GLN A 99 4.31 -5.22 -4.15
CA GLN A 99 3.58 -4.43 -5.14
C GLN A 99 2.61 -3.46 -4.47
N GLN A 100 1.84 -3.94 -3.50
CA GLN A 100 0.74 -3.19 -2.90
C GLN A 100 1.21 -2.24 -1.79
N SER A 101 2.30 -2.55 -1.09
CA SER A 101 2.91 -1.63 -0.10
C SER A 101 3.39 -0.30 -0.71
N ARG A 102 3.60 -0.25 -2.02
CA ARG A 102 3.91 1.00 -2.74
C ARG A 102 2.72 1.94 -2.87
N ARG A 103 1.49 1.41 -2.74
CA ARG A 103 0.24 2.14 -2.94
C ARG A 103 -0.55 2.30 -1.65
N TYR A 104 -0.47 1.32 -0.76
CA TYR A 104 -1.30 1.22 0.43
C TYR A 104 -0.46 0.96 1.68
N ALA A 105 -0.95 1.44 2.83
CA ALA A 105 -0.39 1.10 4.13
C ALA A 105 -0.90 -0.28 4.57
N LEU A 106 -0.22 -1.34 4.13
CA LEU A 106 -0.58 -2.72 4.46
C LEU A 106 -0.19 -3.05 5.91
N ARG A 107 -1.04 -3.83 6.56
CA ARG A 107 -0.79 -4.44 7.88
C ARG A 107 -0.52 -5.94 7.77
N ALA A 108 -1.21 -6.62 6.86
CA ALA A 108 -1.05 -8.05 6.64
C ALA A 108 -1.39 -8.41 5.19
N VAL A 109 -0.74 -9.47 4.68
CA VAL A 109 -1.03 -10.08 3.39
C VAL A 109 -1.10 -11.59 3.58
N GLN A 110 -2.21 -12.19 3.15
CA GLN A 110 -2.40 -13.63 3.12
C GLN A 110 -2.66 -14.09 1.69
N VAL A 111 -2.06 -15.21 1.34
CA VAL A 111 -2.24 -15.90 0.06
C VAL A 111 -2.45 -17.36 0.38
N GLN A 112 -3.52 -17.93 -0.15
CA GLN A 112 -3.89 -19.32 0.07
C GLN A 112 -4.50 -19.92 -1.19
N GLY A 113 -3.99 -21.09 -1.57
CA GLY A 113 -4.61 -21.95 -2.57
C GLY A 113 -5.61 -22.92 -1.94
N TYR A 114 -6.68 -23.25 -2.65
CA TYR A 114 -7.64 -24.29 -2.28
C TYR A 114 -7.76 -25.28 -3.44
N GLY A 115 -7.75 -26.56 -3.13
CA GLY A 115 -7.78 -27.61 -4.13
C GLY A 115 -8.26 -28.92 -3.55
N ARG A 116 -8.12 -30.01 -4.32
CA ARG A 116 -8.51 -31.35 -3.88
C ARG A 116 -7.73 -31.79 -2.63
N PRO A 117 -8.25 -32.75 -1.85
CA PRO A 117 -7.52 -33.30 -0.71
C PRO A 117 -6.10 -33.76 -1.10
N GLY A 118 -5.08 -33.24 -0.42
CA GLY A 118 -3.67 -33.50 -0.72
C GLY A 118 -3.02 -32.53 -1.70
N ALA A 119 -3.76 -31.56 -2.25
CA ALA A 119 -3.21 -30.53 -3.13
C ALA A 119 -2.06 -29.77 -2.46
N THR A 120 -0.99 -29.56 -3.22
CA THR A 120 0.19 -28.83 -2.77
C THR A 120 0.48 -27.64 -3.70
N GLY A 121 0.62 -26.48 -3.09
CA GLY A 121 1.14 -25.31 -3.75
C GLY A 121 0.19 -24.65 -4.74
N LEU A 122 0.76 -23.69 -5.49
CA LEU A 122 -0.03 -22.94 -6.45
C LEU A 122 -0.54 -23.84 -7.57
N ARG A 123 0.28 -24.73 -8.13
CA ARG A 123 -0.08 -25.54 -9.32
C ARG A 123 -1.33 -26.41 -9.13
N GLU A 124 -1.50 -27.01 -7.96
CA GLU A 124 -2.62 -27.93 -7.68
C GLU A 124 -3.85 -27.23 -7.08
N SER A 125 -3.80 -25.91 -6.94
CA SER A 125 -4.91 -25.11 -6.43
C SER A 125 -5.93 -24.80 -7.53
N GLU A 126 -7.19 -25.14 -7.28
CA GLU A 126 -8.33 -24.82 -8.15
C GLU A 126 -8.82 -23.39 -7.91
N LEU A 127 -8.80 -22.92 -6.65
CA LEU A 127 -9.05 -21.53 -6.28
C LEU A 127 -7.81 -20.90 -5.64
N LEU A 128 -7.54 -19.64 -5.95
CA LEU A 128 -6.49 -18.86 -5.28
C LEU A 128 -7.11 -17.62 -4.64
N ALA A 129 -6.97 -17.50 -3.32
CA ALA A 129 -7.38 -16.33 -2.57
C ALA A 129 -6.17 -15.51 -2.14
N VAL A 130 -6.28 -14.20 -2.33
CA VAL A 130 -5.38 -13.18 -1.82
C VAL A 130 -6.21 -12.25 -0.97
N ALA A 131 -5.80 -11.98 0.26
CA ALA A 131 -6.50 -11.07 1.15
C ALA A 131 -5.50 -10.24 1.94
N MET A 132 -5.78 -8.95 2.07
CA MET A 132 -4.88 -7.95 2.62
C MET A 132 -5.62 -7.09 3.61
N GLU A 133 -4.95 -6.73 4.70
CA GLU A 133 -5.40 -5.75 5.68
C GLU A 133 -4.63 -4.45 5.46
N GLY A 134 -5.31 -3.32 5.51
CA GLY A 134 -4.67 -2.02 5.31
C GLY A 134 -5.64 -0.85 5.37
N SER A 135 -5.31 0.19 4.61
CA SER A 135 -6.15 1.37 4.37
C SER A 135 -6.33 1.56 2.87
N PHE A 136 -7.57 1.47 2.41
CA PHE A 136 -7.97 1.50 1.00
C PHE A 136 -9.05 2.58 0.79
N PRO A 137 -8.68 3.88 0.81
CA PRO A 137 -9.63 4.99 0.94
C PRO A 137 -10.66 5.09 -0.20
N ASP A 138 -10.34 4.58 -1.39
CA ASP A 138 -11.29 4.39 -2.48
C ASP A 138 -11.39 2.88 -2.77
N ALA A 139 -12.40 2.24 -2.20
CA ALA A 139 -12.64 0.81 -2.35
C ALA A 139 -12.91 0.40 -3.82
N ALA A 140 -13.64 1.23 -4.57
CA ALA A 140 -13.93 0.93 -5.96
C ALA A 140 -12.68 1.01 -6.83
N GLN A 141 -11.86 2.05 -6.62
CA GLN A 141 -10.57 2.16 -7.28
C GLN A 141 -9.62 1.03 -6.86
N ALA A 142 -9.56 0.68 -5.58
CA ALA A 142 -8.68 -0.38 -5.08
C ALA A 142 -9.05 -1.75 -5.68
N ALA A 143 -10.34 -2.10 -5.66
CA ALA A 143 -10.82 -3.36 -6.24
C ALA A 143 -10.56 -3.43 -7.76
N THR A 144 -10.85 -2.35 -8.50
CA THR A 144 -10.60 -2.34 -9.96
C THR A 144 -9.11 -2.26 -10.31
N ALA A 145 -8.28 -1.60 -9.50
CA ALA A 145 -6.83 -1.51 -9.71
C ALA A 145 -6.10 -2.86 -9.55
N MET A 146 -6.66 -3.79 -8.77
CA MET A 146 -6.20 -5.19 -8.71
C MET A 146 -6.39 -5.91 -10.05
N LEU A 147 -7.35 -5.47 -10.87
CA LEU A 147 -7.67 -6.04 -12.17
C LEU A 147 -7.09 -5.21 -13.33
N GLY A 148 -6.05 -4.40 -13.09
CA GLY A 148 -5.45 -3.54 -14.13
C GLY A 148 -6.06 -2.14 -14.25
N GLY A 149 -7.06 -1.81 -13.42
CA GLY A 149 -7.75 -0.53 -13.43
C GLY A 149 -9.01 -0.57 -14.29
N TYR A 150 -10.05 0.19 -13.91
CA TYR A 150 -11.35 0.15 -14.58
C TYR A 150 -11.27 0.56 -16.06
N SER A 151 -11.70 -0.35 -16.94
CA SER A 151 -11.91 -0.09 -18.36
C SER A 151 -13.14 -0.88 -18.85
N PRO A 152 -14.25 -0.20 -19.20
CA PRO A 152 -15.48 -0.87 -19.63
C PRO A 152 -15.35 -1.55 -21.00
N THR A 153 -14.33 -1.20 -21.80
CA THR A 153 -14.03 -1.82 -23.10
C THR A 153 -12.94 -2.89 -23.03
N GLY A 154 -12.47 -3.24 -21.83
CA GLY A 154 -11.30 -4.10 -21.63
C GLY A 154 -9.99 -3.31 -21.52
N GLY A 155 -8.97 -3.92 -20.93
CA GLY A 155 -7.67 -3.32 -20.66
C GLY A 155 -6.57 -4.37 -20.52
N SER A 156 -5.49 -4.04 -19.82
CA SER A 156 -4.45 -5.00 -19.51
C SER A 156 -3.83 -4.74 -18.13
N LEU A 157 -3.31 -5.80 -17.53
CA LEU A 157 -2.42 -5.70 -16.38
C LEU A 157 -1.09 -5.05 -16.81
N ARG A 158 -0.26 -4.69 -15.82
CA ARG A 158 1.02 -4.00 -16.06
C ARG A 158 2.02 -4.81 -16.90
N ASP A 159 1.90 -6.13 -16.86
CA ASP A 159 2.71 -7.07 -17.64
C ASP A 159 2.16 -7.31 -19.06
N GLY A 160 1.06 -6.63 -19.42
CA GLY A 160 0.40 -6.78 -20.71
C GLY A 160 -0.70 -7.84 -20.74
N THR A 161 -0.93 -8.58 -19.64
CA THR A 161 -1.97 -9.62 -19.59
C THR A 161 -3.35 -8.99 -19.86
N PRO A 162 -4.10 -9.49 -20.85
CA PRO A 162 -5.38 -8.89 -21.22
C PRO A 162 -6.43 -9.06 -20.12
N VAL A 163 -7.30 -8.07 -19.99
CA VAL A 163 -8.43 -8.04 -19.06
C VAL A 163 -9.70 -7.68 -19.82
N ALA A 164 -10.73 -8.51 -19.69
CA ALA A 164 -11.98 -8.36 -20.42
C ALA A 164 -13.19 -8.54 -19.49
N GLY A 165 -14.35 -8.02 -19.93
CA GLY A 165 -15.64 -8.29 -19.27
C GLY A 165 -15.71 -7.77 -17.83
N MET A 166 -14.99 -6.70 -17.51
CA MET A 166 -14.96 -6.16 -16.16
C MET A 166 -16.31 -5.56 -15.78
N GLN A 167 -16.85 -6.00 -14.65
CA GLN A 167 -18.11 -5.52 -14.10
C GLN A 167 -18.11 -5.55 -12.58
N THR A 168 -18.95 -4.70 -11.99
CA THR A 168 -19.12 -4.67 -10.53
C THR A 168 -20.33 -5.50 -10.12
N TYR A 169 -20.25 -6.07 -8.92
CA TYR A 169 -21.29 -6.90 -8.33
C TYR A 169 -21.67 -6.35 -6.95
N ALA A 170 -22.88 -6.71 -6.50
CA ALA A 170 -23.32 -6.40 -5.15
C ALA A 170 -22.30 -6.91 -4.12
N PRO A 171 -21.77 -6.07 -3.23
CA PRO A 171 -20.66 -6.47 -2.35
C PRO A 171 -21.10 -7.37 -1.18
N GLY A 172 -22.41 -7.46 -0.91
CA GLY A 172 -22.96 -8.18 0.23
C GLY A 172 -23.07 -7.31 1.50
N PRO A 173 -23.31 -7.92 2.68
CA PRO A 173 -23.61 -7.20 3.92
C PRO A 173 -22.42 -6.41 4.48
N LEU A 174 -21.20 -6.76 4.08
CA LEU A 174 -19.96 -6.09 4.51
C LEU A 174 -19.70 -4.78 3.74
N GLY A 175 -20.53 -4.45 2.75
CA GLY A 175 -20.35 -3.24 1.95
C GLY A 175 -19.05 -3.26 1.13
N GLY A 176 -18.66 -2.08 0.64
CA GLY A 176 -17.50 -1.91 -0.22
C GLY A 176 -17.80 -2.15 -1.70
N THR A 177 -16.85 -2.72 -2.44
CA THR A 177 -16.98 -3.01 -3.87
C THR A 177 -16.48 -4.42 -4.16
N ILE A 178 -17.19 -5.14 -5.04
CA ILE A 178 -16.69 -6.33 -5.72
C ILE A 178 -16.66 -6.02 -7.21
N ALA A 179 -15.51 -6.23 -7.84
CA ALA A 179 -15.33 -6.14 -9.29
C ALA A 179 -14.81 -7.48 -9.79
N CYS A 180 -15.34 -7.99 -10.88
CA CYS A 180 -14.81 -9.19 -11.52
C CYS A 180 -14.51 -8.94 -12.98
N ALA A 181 -13.53 -9.66 -13.49
CA ALA A 181 -13.13 -9.65 -14.90
C ALA A 181 -12.59 -11.02 -15.29
N THR A 182 -12.47 -11.25 -16.59
CA THR A 182 -11.71 -12.35 -17.17
C THR A 182 -10.30 -11.85 -17.44
N VAL A 183 -9.29 -12.54 -16.92
CA VAL A 183 -7.86 -12.15 -17.02
C VAL A 183 -7.08 -13.25 -17.73
N GLY A 184 -6.31 -12.88 -18.75
CA GLY A 184 -5.50 -13.80 -19.55
C GLY A 184 -6.01 -13.97 -20.97
N GLU A 185 -5.20 -14.65 -21.79
CA GLU A 185 -5.51 -14.91 -23.20
C GLU A 185 -6.77 -15.79 -23.34
N PRO A 186 -7.57 -15.67 -24.41
CA PRO A 186 -8.86 -16.35 -24.55
C PRO A 186 -8.87 -17.85 -24.23
N ASP A 187 -7.80 -18.57 -24.58
CA ASP A 187 -7.69 -20.02 -24.39
C ASP A 187 -7.14 -20.44 -22.99
N SER A 188 -6.77 -19.47 -22.16
CA SER A 188 -6.17 -19.67 -20.83
C SER A 188 -6.70 -18.70 -19.77
N ALA A 189 -7.79 -18.00 -20.09
CA ALA A 189 -8.29 -16.93 -19.28
C ALA A 189 -8.92 -17.48 -17.99
N SER A 190 -8.65 -16.79 -16.89
CA SER A 190 -9.18 -17.10 -15.56
C SER A 190 -10.19 -16.03 -15.16
N ALA A 191 -11.30 -16.43 -14.55
CA ALA A 191 -12.17 -15.47 -13.89
C ALA A 191 -11.49 -14.98 -12.61
N VAL A 192 -11.50 -13.67 -12.38
CA VAL A 192 -10.93 -13.03 -11.19
C VAL A 192 -11.93 -12.05 -10.63
N CYS A 193 -12.20 -12.15 -9.33
CA CYS A 193 -13.01 -11.19 -8.58
C CYS A 193 -12.15 -10.53 -7.50
N ALA A 194 -12.02 -9.21 -7.55
CA ALA A 194 -11.39 -8.41 -6.52
C ALA A 194 -12.45 -7.74 -5.64
N TRP A 195 -12.13 -7.54 -4.36
CA TRP A 195 -12.98 -6.79 -3.44
C TRP A 195 -12.18 -5.79 -2.62
N ALA A 196 -12.83 -4.74 -2.14
CA ALA A 196 -12.30 -3.86 -1.12
C ALA A 196 -13.43 -3.21 -0.31
N ASP A 197 -13.17 -2.87 0.96
CA ASP A 197 -14.16 -2.25 1.86
C ASP A 197 -13.63 -1.04 2.65
N GLY A 198 -12.42 -0.56 2.33
CA GLY A 198 -11.75 0.51 3.06
C GLY A 198 -10.68 0.02 4.03
N SER A 199 -10.87 -1.16 4.63
CA SER A 199 -9.92 -1.76 5.59
C SER A 199 -9.27 -3.04 5.07
N THR A 200 -9.91 -3.69 4.10
CA THR A 200 -9.47 -4.90 3.44
C THR A 200 -9.51 -4.75 1.93
N LEU A 201 -8.62 -5.51 1.28
CA LEU A 201 -8.52 -5.64 -0.17
C LEU A 201 -8.17 -7.10 -0.46
N GLY A 202 -8.77 -7.69 -1.48
CA GLY A 202 -8.38 -9.02 -1.89
C GLY A 202 -8.82 -9.38 -3.28
N ALA A 203 -8.46 -10.59 -3.69
CA ALA A 203 -8.92 -11.20 -4.92
C ALA A 203 -9.13 -12.71 -4.75
N LEU A 204 -10.12 -13.24 -5.46
CA LEU A 204 -10.33 -14.67 -5.67
C LEU A 204 -10.19 -14.95 -7.16
N VAL A 205 -9.34 -15.92 -7.50
CA VAL A 205 -9.09 -16.37 -8.87
C VAL A 205 -9.61 -17.79 -9.00
N ASP A 206 -10.42 -18.02 -10.04
CA ASP A 206 -10.72 -19.36 -10.51
C ASP A 206 -9.65 -19.82 -11.50
N ARG A 207 -8.91 -20.88 -11.13
CA ARG A 207 -7.82 -21.42 -11.94
C ARG A 207 -8.25 -22.63 -12.77
N THR A 208 -9.50 -23.09 -12.63
CA THR A 208 -10.04 -24.17 -13.47
C THR A 208 -10.67 -23.63 -14.75
N GLY A 209 -11.12 -22.37 -14.73
CA GLY A 209 -11.85 -21.74 -15.84
C GLY A 209 -13.30 -22.24 -15.96
N GLU A 210 -13.80 -22.93 -14.93
CA GLU A 210 -15.14 -23.50 -14.91
C GLU A 210 -16.19 -22.51 -14.41
N LEU A 211 -15.80 -21.52 -13.60
CA LEU A 211 -16.71 -20.56 -12.99
C LEU A 211 -16.92 -19.33 -13.87
N THR A 212 -18.18 -18.93 -14.01
CA THR A 212 -18.51 -17.62 -14.57
C THR A 212 -18.12 -16.51 -13.59
N ALA A 213 -17.96 -15.28 -14.09
CA ALA A 213 -17.67 -14.12 -13.24
C ALA A 213 -18.74 -13.91 -12.14
N GLU A 214 -20.02 -14.24 -12.41
CA GLU A 214 -21.09 -14.12 -11.42
C GLU A 214 -21.00 -15.19 -10.33
N GLN A 215 -20.74 -16.44 -10.71
CA GLN A 215 -20.49 -17.52 -9.75
C GLN A 215 -19.25 -17.23 -8.89
N LEU A 216 -18.20 -16.67 -9.49
CA LEU A 216 -17.02 -16.26 -8.76
C LEU A 216 -17.30 -15.07 -7.83
N ALA A 217 -18.19 -14.14 -8.21
CA ALA A 217 -18.63 -13.06 -7.34
C ALA A 217 -19.38 -13.60 -6.10
N ASP A 218 -20.24 -14.61 -6.28
CA ASP A 218 -20.88 -15.32 -5.17
C ASP A 218 -19.86 -16.00 -4.25
N ARG A 219 -18.87 -16.70 -4.82
CA ARG A 219 -17.78 -17.32 -4.05
C ARG A 219 -16.93 -16.29 -3.33
N THR A 220 -16.72 -15.13 -3.93
CA THR A 220 -15.99 -14.01 -3.31
C THR A 220 -16.79 -13.47 -2.12
N ARG A 221 -18.11 -13.28 -2.24
CA ARG A 221 -18.97 -12.91 -1.11
C ARG A 221 -18.88 -13.93 0.03
N GLN A 222 -18.90 -15.22 -0.29
CA GLN A 222 -18.75 -16.29 0.69
C GLN A 222 -17.38 -16.23 1.39
N LEU A 223 -16.29 -16.07 0.60
CA LEU A 223 -14.94 -15.95 1.13
C LEU A 223 -14.85 -14.75 2.08
N ARG A 224 -15.34 -13.58 1.68
CA ARG A 224 -15.33 -12.37 2.50
C ARG A 224 -16.05 -12.57 3.83
N ALA A 225 -17.25 -13.17 3.81
CA ALA A 225 -18.01 -13.45 5.02
C ALA A 225 -17.30 -14.39 6.01
N LEU A 226 -16.42 -15.27 5.52
CA LEU A 226 -15.60 -16.16 6.35
C LEU A 226 -14.27 -15.52 6.78
N THR A 227 -13.78 -14.56 5.99
CA THR A 227 -12.43 -14.00 6.11
C THR A 227 -12.39 -12.71 6.93
N GLU A 228 -13.34 -11.82 6.70
CA GLU A 228 -13.42 -10.49 7.32
C GLU A 228 -14.12 -10.59 8.67
N GLN A 229 -13.34 -10.47 9.74
CA GLN A 229 -13.83 -10.47 11.12
C GLN A 229 -13.71 -9.06 11.70
N PRO A 230 -14.66 -8.61 12.54
CA PRO A 230 -14.50 -7.35 13.27
C PRO A 230 -13.19 -7.36 14.07
N ALA A 231 -12.35 -6.34 13.89
CA ALA A 231 -11.06 -6.20 14.57
C ALA A 231 -11.21 -5.82 16.06
#